data_AF-A0A814MRL9-F1
#
_entry.id   AF-A0A814MRL9-F1
#
_cell.length_a   1.000
_cell.length_b   1.000
_cell.length_c   1.000
_cell.angle_alpha   90.00
_cell.angle_beta   90.00
_cell.angle_gamma   90.00
#
_symmetry.space_group_name_H-M   'P 1'
#
loop_
_entity.id
_entity.type
_entity.pdbx_description
1 polymer ?
#
loop_
_entity_poly.entity_id
_entity_poly.type
_entity_poly.pdbx_seq_one_letter_code
_entity_poly.pdbx_strand_id
1 'polypeptide(L)'
;MSDKHLLRSTYSLTYYSILFTRIRLTHFRNRKMPIKVYITSITSNQLTIGNQRKLKHILDTNKIDYIDIDISDPKHTDEKEFLQRTLSTRNQKLTLPYIFNDDQYCCDFDGLISAVESNTLHQTLQLEHEYTNNGH
;
A
#
# COMPACT_ATOMS: atom_id res chain seq x y z
N MET A 1 14.83 -17.79 -57.25
CA MET A 1 13.53 -17.09 -57.10
C MET A 1 12.73 -17.69 -55.94
N SER A 2 13.34 -17.78 -54.75
CA SER A 2 12.77 -18.53 -53.63
C SER A 2 13.28 -18.02 -52.27
N ASP A 3 13.13 -16.73 -51.99
CA ASP A 3 13.53 -16.14 -50.69
C ASP A 3 12.45 -15.28 -50.03
N LYS A 4 11.26 -15.21 -50.62
CA LYS A 4 10.14 -14.44 -50.04
C LYS A 4 9.24 -15.28 -49.13
N HIS A 5 9.38 -16.61 -49.16
CA HIS A 5 8.52 -17.52 -48.40
C HIS A 5 9.07 -17.86 -47.00
N LEU A 6 10.39 -17.80 -46.80
CA LEU A 6 11.01 -18.13 -45.51
C LEU A 6 10.90 -16.99 -44.48
N LEU A 7 11.08 -15.75 -44.93
CA LEU A 7 11.00 -14.57 -44.05
C LEU A 7 9.59 -14.37 -43.46
N ARG A 8 8.52 -14.68 -44.20
CA ARG A 8 7.15 -14.57 -43.66
C ARG A 8 6.84 -15.53 -42.51
N SER A 9 7.49 -16.70 -42.49
CA SER A 9 7.24 -17.72 -41.46
C SER A 9 7.94 -17.39 -40.14
N THR A 10 9.07 -16.70 -40.17
CA THR A 10 9.87 -16.39 -38.98
C THR A 10 9.38 -15.16 -38.24
N TYR A 11 8.79 -14.16 -38.93
CA TYR A 11 8.19 -12.98 -38.28
C TYR A 11 6.97 -13.33 -37.42
N SER A 12 6.21 -14.38 -37.76
CA SER A 12 5.06 -14.81 -36.97
C SER A 12 5.50 -15.42 -35.63
N LEU A 13 6.48 -16.33 -35.65
CA LEU A 13 6.91 -17.09 -34.47
C LEU A 13 7.65 -16.23 -33.44
N THR A 14 8.43 -15.23 -33.86
CA THR A 14 9.11 -14.31 -32.94
C THR A 14 8.17 -13.25 -32.38
N TYR A 15 7.17 -12.81 -33.14
CA TYR A 15 6.15 -11.89 -32.65
C TYR A 15 5.31 -12.53 -31.53
N TYR A 16 4.90 -13.79 -31.69
CA TYR A 16 4.19 -14.51 -30.63
C TYR A 16 5.06 -14.76 -29.40
N SER A 17 6.36 -15.05 -29.53
CA SER A 17 7.24 -15.26 -28.37
C SER A 17 7.52 -13.97 -27.59
N ILE A 18 7.68 -12.84 -28.27
CA ILE A 18 7.88 -11.52 -27.64
C ILE A 18 6.58 -11.04 -26.98
N LEU A 19 5.42 -11.25 -27.62
CA LEU A 19 4.12 -10.91 -27.04
C LEU A 19 3.79 -11.77 -25.81
N PHE A 20 4.13 -13.07 -25.81
CA PHE A 20 3.93 -13.96 -24.65
C PHE A 20 4.82 -13.59 -23.46
N THR A 21 6.04 -13.07 -23.72
CA THR A 21 6.93 -12.63 -22.66
C THR A 21 6.43 -11.33 -22.00
N ARG A 22 5.76 -10.46 -22.75
CA ARG A 22 5.11 -9.25 -22.20
C ARG A 22 3.76 -9.48 -21.52
N ILE A 23 3.03 -10.54 -21.89
CA ILE A 23 1.80 -10.93 -21.18
C ILE A 23 2.11 -11.43 -19.76
N ARG A 24 3.33 -11.93 -19.50
CA ARG A 24 3.76 -12.37 -18.16
C ARG A 24 4.14 -11.24 -17.19
N LEU A 25 3.99 -9.97 -17.57
CA LEU A 25 4.29 -8.82 -16.70
C LEU A 25 3.07 -7.94 -16.37
N THR A 26 1.86 -8.46 -16.54
CA THR A 26 0.65 -7.88 -15.94
C THR A 26 -0.11 -8.96 -15.18
N HIS A 27 0.62 -9.80 -14.44
CA HIS A 27 -0.01 -10.44 -13.29
C HIS A 27 -0.25 -9.35 -12.27
N PHE A 28 -1.44 -8.76 -12.38
CA PHE A 28 -2.07 -7.98 -11.34
C PHE A 28 -1.91 -8.74 -10.03
N ARG A 29 -0.97 -8.29 -9.19
CA ARG A 29 -0.61 -8.93 -7.94
C ARG A 29 -1.75 -8.67 -6.98
N ASN A 30 -2.78 -9.50 -7.06
CA ASN A 30 -3.95 -9.52 -6.19
C ASN A 30 -3.54 -10.11 -4.82
N ARG A 31 -2.54 -9.49 -4.19
CA ARG A 31 -2.17 -9.72 -2.80
C ARG A 31 -2.84 -8.60 -2.05
N LYS A 32 -3.86 -8.91 -1.24
CA LYS A 32 -4.25 -8.05 -0.11
C LYS A 32 -3.00 -7.88 0.75
N MET A 33 -2.31 -6.77 0.54
CA MET A 33 -1.12 -6.41 1.29
C MET A 33 -1.58 -5.88 2.65
N PRO A 34 -0.93 -6.27 3.76
CA PRO A 34 -1.42 -5.93 5.09
C PRO A 34 -1.28 -4.42 5.32
N ILE A 35 -2.33 -3.78 5.84
CA ILE A 35 -2.23 -2.42 6.34
C ILE A 35 -1.43 -2.47 7.64
N LYS A 36 -0.28 -1.80 7.68
CA LYS A 36 0.56 -1.65 8.87
C LYS A 36 0.28 -0.30 9.50
N VAL A 37 -0.05 -0.28 10.78
CA VAL A 37 -0.27 0.94 11.56
C VAL A 37 0.85 1.07 12.59
N TYR A 38 1.67 2.10 12.42
CA TYR A 38 2.76 2.40 13.34
C TYR A 38 2.24 3.23 14.50
N ILE A 39 2.44 2.72 15.70
CA ILE A 39 2.03 3.34 16.97
C ILE A 39 3.16 3.29 18.00
N THR A 40 2.94 3.92 19.14
CA THR A 40 3.75 3.72 20.35
C THR A 40 2.83 3.51 21.55
N SER A 41 3.11 2.49 22.38
CA SER A 41 2.49 2.38 23.71
C SER A 41 3.19 3.27 24.75
N ILE A 42 4.44 3.64 24.50
CA ILE A 42 5.25 4.48 25.39
C ILE A 42 5.20 5.93 24.89
N THR A 43 4.16 6.66 25.29
CA THR A 43 4.05 8.11 25.07
C THR A 43 3.24 8.76 26.18
N SER A 44 3.70 9.93 26.67
CA SER A 44 2.94 10.78 27.59
C SER A 44 2.14 11.87 26.87
N ASN A 45 2.26 11.98 25.54
CA ASN A 45 1.52 12.96 24.76
C ASN A 45 0.07 12.50 24.55
N GLN A 46 -0.86 13.16 25.24
CA GLN A 46 -2.29 12.87 25.14
C GLN A 46 -2.83 13.01 23.71
N LEU A 47 -2.28 13.92 22.90
CA LEU A 47 -2.69 14.07 21.50
C LEU A 47 -2.32 12.82 20.69
N THR A 48 -1.11 12.28 20.86
CA THR A 48 -0.67 11.05 20.19
C THR A 48 -1.55 9.86 20.60
N ILE A 49 -1.84 9.71 21.89
CA ILE A 49 -2.73 8.65 22.40
C ILE A 49 -4.14 8.77 21.78
N GLY A 50 -4.68 9.99 21.76
CA GLY A 50 -5.98 10.28 21.16
C GLY A 50 -6.03 9.96 19.67
N ASN A 51 -5.00 10.37 18.92
CA ASN A 51 -4.89 10.14 17.48
C ASN A 51 -4.76 8.65 17.16
N GLN A 52 -3.91 7.90 17.89
CA GLN A 52 -3.79 6.45 17.75
C GLN A 52 -5.12 5.74 18.00
N ARG A 53 -5.84 6.10 19.07
CA ARG A 53 -7.14 5.50 19.39
C ARG A 53 -8.18 5.82 18.32
N LYS A 54 -8.25 7.08 17.86
CA LYS A 54 -9.21 7.51 16.85
C LYS A 54 -8.94 6.87 15.50
N LEU A 55 -7.67 6.74 15.10
CA LEU A 55 -7.28 6.04 13.88
C LEU A 55 -7.75 4.58 13.90
N LYS A 56 -7.47 3.84 14.97
CA LYS A 56 -7.92 2.45 15.11
C LYS A 56 -9.43 2.34 15.00
N HIS A 57 -10.16 3.21 15.72
CA HIS A 57 -11.61 3.25 15.65
C HIS A 57 -12.15 3.49 14.22
N ILE A 58 -11.50 4.35 13.44
CA ILE A 58 -11.84 4.59 12.03
C ILE A 58 -11.64 3.30 11.21
N LEU A 59 -10.49 2.64 11.34
CA LEU A 59 -10.21 1.41 10.60
C LEU A 59 -11.18 0.27 10.98
N ASP A 60 -11.42 0.08 12.28
CA ASP A 60 -12.34 -0.94 12.80
C ASP A 60 -13.77 -0.71 12.28
N THR A 61 -14.26 0.53 12.33
CA THR A 61 -15.61 0.88 11.86
C THR A 61 -15.78 0.67 10.35
N ASN A 62 -14.70 0.86 9.58
CA ASN A 62 -14.68 0.62 8.14
C ASN A 62 -14.32 -0.82 7.76
N LYS A 63 -14.18 -1.74 8.73
CA LYS A 63 -13.83 -3.16 8.53
C LYS A 63 -12.54 -3.34 7.72
N ILE A 64 -11.55 -2.49 8.00
CA ILE A 64 -10.23 -2.57 7.37
C ILE A 64 -9.33 -3.36 8.31
N ASP A 65 -8.83 -4.51 7.86
CA ASP A 65 -7.88 -5.30 8.63
C ASP A 65 -6.51 -4.62 8.65
N TYR A 66 -5.88 -4.52 9.82
CA TYR A 66 -4.56 -3.95 10.00
C TYR A 66 -3.73 -4.68 11.06
N ILE A 67 -2.42 -4.44 11.03
CA ILE A 67 -1.45 -4.91 12.01
C ILE A 67 -0.89 -3.70 12.76
N ASP A 68 -0.97 -3.76 14.09
CA ASP A 68 -0.32 -2.78 14.95
C ASP A 68 1.18 -3.05 15.06
N ILE A 69 1.99 -2.07 14.66
CA ILE A 69 3.44 -2.09 14.81
C ILE A 69 3.81 -1.07 15.88
N ASP A 70 4.06 -1.56 17.10
CA ASP A 70 4.52 -0.71 18.20
C ASP A 70 6.03 -0.50 18.11
N ILE A 71 6.45 0.70 17.70
CA ILE A 71 7.88 1.04 17.55
C ILE A 71 8.64 1.17 18.88
N SER A 72 7.92 1.11 20.01
CA SER A 72 8.53 1.08 21.34
C SER A 72 8.86 -0.34 21.81
N ASP A 73 8.27 -1.37 21.19
CA ASP A 73 8.61 -2.77 21.46
C ASP A 73 9.96 -3.11 20.78
N PRO A 74 10.96 -3.63 21.53
CA PRO A 74 12.24 -4.06 20.97
C PRO A 74 12.13 -5.04 19.79
N LYS A 75 11.04 -5.80 19.68
CA LYS A 75 10.79 -6.72 18.55
C LYS A 75 10.61 -6.01 17.22
N HIS A 76 10.24 -4.73 17.23
CA HIS A 76 9.99 -3.91 16.05
C HIS A 76 11.13 -2.91 15.78
N THR A 77 12.36 -3.22 16.20
CA THR A 77 13.51 -2.34 15.99
C THR A 77 13.76 -2.06 14.50
N ASP A 78 13.67 -3.09 13.65
CA ASP A 78 13.84 -2.96 12.20
C ASP A 78 12.74 -2.06 11.58
N GLU A 79 11.50 -2.23 12.03
CA GLU A 79 10.36 -1.43 11.58
C GLU A 79 10.48 0.03 12.05
N LYS A 80 11.04 0.28 13.23
CA LYS A 80 11.36 1.63 13.72
C LYS A 80 12.42 2.30 12.84
N GLU A 81 13.49 1.60 12.48
CA GLU A 81 14.52 2.13 11.57
C GLU A 81 13.96 2.41 10.18
N PHE A 82 13.12 1.50 9.67
CA PHE A 82 12.42 1.68 8.41
C PHE A 82 11.53 2.94 8.41
N LEU A 83 10.72 3.12 9.45
CA LEU A 83 9.86 4.30 9.62
C LEU A 83 10.70 5.59 9.66
N GLN A 84 11.75 5.62 10.48
CA GLN A 84 12.63 6.79 10.61
C GLN A 84 13.30 7.15 9.28
N ARG A 85 13.80 6.15 8.54
CA ARG A 85 14.41 6.36 7.22
C ARG A 85 13.39 6.93 6.24
N THR A 86 12.20 6.35 6.19
CA THR A 86 11.13 6.77 5.26
C THR A 86 10.64 8.19 5.55
N LEU A 87 10.40 8.54 6.81
CA LEU A 87 9.97 9.88 7.20
C LEU A 87 11.07 10.91 6.94
N SER A 88 12.34 10.56 7.19
CA SER A 88 13.47 11.43 6.89
C SER A 88 13.58 11.75 5.40
N THR A 89 13.44 10.73 4.53
CA THR A 89 13.42 10.93 3.07
C THR A 89 12.25 11.82 2.61
N ARG A 90 11.13 11.80 3.34
CA ARG A 90 9.93 12.60 3.05
C ARG A 90 9.90 13.95 3.77
N ASN A 91 10.94 14.31 4.53
CA ASN A 91 10.96 15.50 5.41
C ASN A 91 9.74 15.60 6.34
N GLN A 92 9.23 14.45 6.79
CA GLN A 92 8.11 14.38 7.72
C GLN A 92 8.61 14.29 9.17
N LYS A 93 7.88 14.92 10.09
CA LYS A 93 8.13 14.78 11.53
C LYS A 93 7.78 13.36 11.97
N LEU A 94 8.25 12.91 13.13
CA LEU A 94 7.83 11.63 13.73
C LEU A 94 6.63 11.88 14.66
N THR A 95 5.46 12.14 14.08
CA THR A 95 4.21 12.37 14.81
C THR A 95 3.25 11.21 14.59
N LEU A 96 3.45 10.14 15.36
CA LEU A 96 2.59 8.95 15.32
C LEU A 96 1.10 9.33 15.52
N PRO A 97 0.16 8.57 14.92
CA PRO A 97 0.37 7.34 14.13
C PRO A 97 0.67 7.55 12.64
N TYR A 98 1.25 6.53 12.01
CA TYR A 98 1.44 6.46 10.54
C TYR A 98 0.86 5.18 9.96
N ILE A 99 0.36 5.25 8.73
CA ILE A 99 -0.26 4.12 8.02
C ILE A 99 0.53 3.79 6.77
N PHE A 100 0.79 2.51 6.60
CA PHE A 100 1.46 1.95 5.44
C PHE A 100 0.63 0.79 4.89
N ASN A 101 0.71 0.59 3.58
CA ASN A 101 0.24 -0.61 2.92
C ASN A 101 1.48 -1.43 2.55
N ASP A 102 1.72 -2.50 3.33
CA ASP A 102 3.01 -3.19 3.38
C ASP A 102 4.15 -2.22 3.70
N ASP A 103 5.04 -1.95 2.74
CA ASP A 103 6.17 -1.02 2.88
C ASP A 103 5.91 0.32 2.16
N GLN A 104 4.70 0.54 1.64
CA GLN A 104 4.33 1.80 0.98
C GLN A 104 3.65 2.74 1.95
N TYR A 105 4.23 3.93 2.14
CA TYR A 105 3.60 4.99 2.92
C TYR A 105 2.26 5.40 2.31
N CYS A 106 1.19 5.34 3.10
CA CYS A 106 -0.15 5.80 2.71
C CYS A 106 -0.38 7.23 3.20
N CYS A 107 -0.47 7.41 4.52
CA CYS A 107 -0.77 8.68 5.15
C CYS A 107 -0.39 8.73 6.62
N ASP A 108 -0.40 9.94 7.16
CA ASP A 108 -0.38 10.25 8.58
C ASP A 108 -1.83 10.36 9.12
N PHE A 109 -1.97 10.70 10.39
CA PHE A 109 -3.26 10.89 11.01
C PHE A 109 -4.12 11.96 10.32
N ASP A 110 -3.55 13.11 9.97
CA ASP A 110 -4.30 14.20 9.35
C ASP A 110 -4.77 13.80 7.94
N GLY A 111 -3.92 13.15 7.15
CA GLY A 111 -4.27 12.60 5.85
C GLY A 111 -5.38 11.54 5.93
N LEU A 112 -5.41 10.74 7.00
CA LEU A 112 -6.53 9.82 7.25
C LEU A 112 -7.84 10.57 7.48
N ILE A 113 -7.85 11.61 8.31
CA ILE A 113 -9.06 12.42 8.57
C ILE A 113 -9.56 13.05 7.28
N SER A 114 -8.67 13.67 6.50
CA SER A 114 -9.04 14.25 5.21
C SER A 114 -9.61 13.21 4.23
N ALA A 115 -9.08 11.98 4.23
CA ALA A 115 -9.58 10.91 3.37
C ALA A 115 -10.97 10.40 3.80
N VAL A 116 -11.25 10.36 5.11
CA VAL A 116 -12.59 10.03 5.62
C VAL A 116 -13.59 11.13 5.22
N GLU A 117 -13.23 12.40 5.41
CA GLU A 117 -14.08 13.54 5.07
C GLU A 117 -14.36 13.63 3.55
N SER A 118 -13.38 13.26 2.74
CA SER A 118 -13.49 13.26 1.27
C SER A 118 -14.06 11.95 0.69
N ASN A 119 -14.40 10.97 1.54
CA ASN A 119 -14.84 9.64 1.14
C ASN A 119 -13.84 8.91 0.20
N THR A 120 -12.54 9.17 0.36
CA THR A 120 -11.43 8.58 -0.41
C THR A 120 -10.57 7.63 0.43
N LEU A 121 -11.06 7.21 1.60
CA LEU A 121 -10.33 6.37 2.56
C LEU A 121 -9.66 5.15 1.91
N HIS A 122 -10.42 4.34 1.17
CA HIS A 122 -9.88 3.15 0.49
C HIS A 122 -8.78 3.49 -0.53
N GLN A 123 -8.93 4.59 -1.26
CA GLN A 123 -7.94 5.04 -2.25
C GLN A 123 -6.65 5.50 -1.57
N THR A 124 -6.76 6.28 -0.49
CA THR A 124 -5.61 6.75 0.30
C THR A 124 -4.84 5.57 0.91
N LEU A 125 -5.55 4.55 1.37
CA LEU A 125 -4.97 3.31 1.89
C LEU A 125 -4.50 2.35 0.78
N GLN A 126 -4.64 2.74 -0.49
CA GLN A 126 -4.29 1.94 -1.66
C GLN A 126 -4.97 0.56 -1.64
N LEU A 127 -6.15 0.49 -1.04
CA LEU A 127 -7.01 -0.68 -1.08
C LEU A 127 -7.70 -0.67 -2.45
N GLU A 128 -7.57 -1.77 -3.17
CA GLU A 128 -8.18 -1.92 -4.48
C GLU A 128 -9.69 -1.72 -4.37
N HIS A 129 -10.23 -0.84 -5.21
CA HIS A 129 -11.67 -0.66 -5.32
C HIS A 129 -12.21 -1.91 -6.02
N GLU A 130 -12.71 -2.89 -5.26
CA GLU A 130 -13.56 -3.92 -5.84
C GLU A 130 -14.79 -3.23 -6.42
N TYR A 131 -14.70 -2.81 -7.69
CA TYR A 131 -15.88 -2.57 -8.48
C TYR A 131 -16.55 -3.93 -8.66
N THR A 132 -17.46 -4.28 -7.75
CA THR A 132 -18.52 -5.22 -8.08
C THR A 132 -19.32 -4.57 -9.21
N ASN A 133 -18.96 -4.92 -10.44
CA ASN A 133 -19.84 -4.83 -11.59
C ASN A 133 -21.03 -5.76 -11.31
N ASN A 134 -21.97 -5.31 -10.48
CA ASN A 134 -23.33 -5.83 -10.47
C ASN A 134 -24.00 -5.24 -11.69
N GLY A 135 -23.67 -5.82 -12.84
CA GLY A 135 -24.36 -5.60 -14.10
C GLY A 135 -25.84 -6.00 -13.96
N HIS A 136 -26.68 -5.13 -14.51
CA HIS A 136 -28.09 -5.29 -14.82
C HIS A 136 -28.48 -6.71 -15.29
#